data_AF-A0A842ZLW4-F1
#
_entry.id   AF-A0A842ZLW4-F1
#
_cell.length_a   1.000
_cell.length_b   1.000
_cell.length_c   1.000
_cell.angle_alpha   90.00
_cell.angle_beta   90.00
_cell.angle_gamma   90.00
#
_symmetry.space_group_name_H-M   'P 1'
#
loop_
_entity.id
_entity.type
_entity.pdbx_description
1 polymer ?
#
loop_
_entity_poly.entity_id
_entity_poly.type
_entity_poly.pdbx_seq_one_letter_code
_entity_poly.pdbx_strand_id
1 'polypeptide(L)'
;MQCIFCKEDSSGSKSVEHLIPQSLGNKHHFLPPGIVCDSCNNYFSKLEKELLESPYFINLRFRNLIESKRGRIPIQKAVITNPSEEIKIKINKKGEIIARVKNTEIFNKIRKKKGGHIYFPFYNLPDKNNVIISRFIGKIGLEELAKTLIKSKKLLLELVKGEELNRLRNYVRYDETGHVWPYHLRRIYDEEKTSIINNAPNQQTLHEYRLLITDEKELFIVVAIMGVEYCLNMGRPDLSGYLKWLKEHNNDSPLDDKYERNADLMKNPDIFKD
;
A
#
# COMPACT_ATOMS: atom_id res chain seq x y z
N MET A 1 25.17 -11.56 7.49
CA MET A 1 24.48 -10.33 7.01
C MET A 1 23.92 -9.61 8.22
N GLN A 2 23.60 -8.32 8.12
CA GLN A 2 22.94 -7.59 9.20
C GLN A 2 21.61 -7.05 8.71
N CYS A 3 20.59 -7.12 9.57
CA CYS A 3 19.24 -6.64 9.26
C CYS A 3 19.22 -5.12 9.09
N ILE A 4 18.57 -4.61 8.04
CA ILE A 4 18.48 -3.16 7.77
C ILE A 4 17.65 -2.38 8.81
N PHE A 5 16.85 -3.07 9.62
CA PHE A 5 15.99 -2.46 10.64
C PHE A 5 16.59 -2.54 12.05
N CYS A 6 16.87 -3.75 12.53
CA CYS A 6 17.37 -3.96 13.89
C CYS A 6 18.89 -4.09 14.00
N LYS A 7 19.63 -4.08 12.89
CA LYS A 7 21.10 -4.23 12.81
C LYS A 7 21.70 -5.54 13.33
N GLU A 8 20.88 -6.42 13.91
CA GLU A 8 21.26 -7.77 14.34
C GLU A 8 21.66 -8.69 13.18
N ASP A 9 22.39 -9.77 13.50
CA ASP A 9 22.71 -10.81 12.52
C ASP A 9 21.44 -11.43 11.93
N SER A 10 21.44 -11.55 10.60
CA SER A 10 20.33 -12.04 9.81
C SER A 10 20.71 -13.21 8.93
N SER A 11 21.92 -13.78 9.12
CA SER A 11 22.49 -14.81 8.25
C SER A 11 21.67 -16.10 8.20
N GLY A 12 20.93 -16.40 9.27
CA GLY A 12 20.02 -17.55 9.34
C GLY A 12 18.59 -17.30 8.83
N SER A 13 18.27 -16.08 8.40
CA SER A 13 16.90 -15.72 8.00
C SER A 13 16.51 -16.33 6.66
N LYS A 14 15.28 -16.81 6.56
CA LYS A 14 14.78 -17.54 5.37
C LYS A 14 13.69 -16.80 4.61
N SER A 15 13.07 -15.81 5.24
CA SER A 15 11.91 -15.14 4.68
C SER A 15 12.29 -14.15 3.58
N VAL A 16 11.47 -14.11 2.53
CA VAL A 16 11.51 -13.06 1.49
C VAL A 16 10.59 -11.94 1.93
N GLU A 17 11.08 -10.71 1.90
CA GLU A 17 10.32 -9.52 2.27
C GLU A 17 9.77 -8.84 1.02
N HIS A 18 8.48 -8.52 0.98
CA HIS A 18 7.88 -7.76 -0.11
C HIS A 18 7.82 -6.30 0.32
N LEU A 19 8.28 -5.38 -0.54
CA LEU A 19 8.26 -3.94 -0.22
C LEU A 19 6.81 -3.47 0.06
N ILE A 20 5.95 -3.75 -0.92
CA ILE A 20 4.50 -3.56 -0.81
C ILE A 20 3.86 -4.95 -0.62
N PRO A 21 2.84 -5.12 0.24
CA PRO A 21 2.19 -6.42 0.43
C PRO A 21 1.63 -6.96 -0.89
N GLN A 22 1.72 -8.28 -1.09
CA GLN A 22 1.04 -8.94 -2.21
C GLN A 22 -0.47 -8.67 -2.22
N SER A 23 -1.07 -8.44 -1.05
CA SER A 23 -2.48 -8.05 -0.89
C SER A 23 -2.80 -6.63 -1.38
N LEU A 24 -1.80 -5.88 -1.87
CA LEU A 24 -1.94 -4.61 -2.59
C LEU A 24 -1.45 -4.72 -4.05
N GLY A 25 -1.18 -5.92 -4.55
CA GLY A 25 -0.82 -6.13 -5.96
C GLY A 25 0.61 -6.53 -6.23
N ASN A 26 1.51 -6.44 -5.24
CA ASN A 26 2.93 -6.66 -5.48
C ASN A 26 3.24 -8.10 -5.87
N LYS A 27 3.91 -8.27 -7.01
CA LYS A 27 4.38 -9.58 -7.50
C LYS A 27 5.90 -9.61 -7.73
N HIS A 28 6.54 -8.45 -7.83
CA HIS A 28 7.91 -8.37 -8.36
C HIS A 28 8.88 -7.60 -7.46
N HIS A 29 8.40 -6.83 -6.50
CA HIS A 29 9.25 -5.99 -5.65
C HIS A 29 9.50 -6.63 -4.29
N PHE A 30 10.57 -7.41 -4.19
CA PHE A 30 10.98 -8.08 -2.96
C PHE A 30 12.48 -7.93 -2.68
N LEU A 31 12.83 -8.12 -1.41
CA LEU A 31 14.19 -8.25 -0.91
C LEU A 31 14.51 -9.73 -0.65
N PRO A 32 15.72 -10.20 -1.00
CA PRO A 32 16.14 -11.56 -0.70
C PRO A 32 16.31 -11.79 0.81
N PRO A 33 16.33 -13.05 1.25
CA PRO A 33 16.53 -13.39 2.65
C PRO A 33 17.82 -12.80 3.24
N GLY A 34 17.76 -12.43 4.51
CA GLY A 34 18.88 -11.87 5.25
C GLY A 34 19.00 -10.34 5.15
N ILE A 35 18.34 -9.65 4.21
CA ILE A 35 18.29 -8.17 4.25
C ILE A 35 17.42 -7.70 5.41
N VAL A 36 16.27 -8.35 5.59
CA VAL A 36 15.37 -8.19 6.73
C VAL A 36 15.38 -9.52 7.49
N CYS A 37 15.62 -9.48 8.80
CA CYS A 37 15.59 -10.70 9.60
C CYS A 37 14.15 -11.21 9.83
N ASP A 38 13.99 -12.49 10.11
CA ASP A 38 12.66 -13.10 10.30
C ASP A 38 11.85 -12.43 11.44
N SER A 39 12.51 -11.93 12.49
CA SER A 39 11.87 -11.17 13.57
C SER A 39 11.29 -9.83 13.10
N CYS A 40 12.01 -9.09 12.25
CA CYS A 40 11.52 -7.84 11.68
C CYS A 40 10.44 -8.10 10.62
N ASN A 41 10.59 -9.11 9.77
CA ASN A 41 9.56 -9.50 8.81
C ASN A 41 8.24 -9.85 9.52
N ASN A 42 8.29 -10.69 10.57
CA ASN A 42 7.09 -11.03 11.35
C ASN A 42 6.47 -9.80 12.02
N TYR A 43 7.29 -8.83 12.46
CA TYR A 43 6.80 -7.56 12.97
C TYR A 43 6.02 -6.79 11.90
N PHE A 44 6.61 -6.58 10.73
CA PHE A 44 5.97 -5.81 9.67
C PHE A 44 4.77 -6.53 9.06
N SER A 45 4.76 -7.86 9.03
CA SER A 45 3.58 -8.64 8.65
C SER A 45 2.35 -8.30 9.53
N LYS A 46 2.55 -7.92 10.80
CA LYS A 46 1.46 -7.46 11.69
C LYS A 46 1.04 -6.02 11.37
N LEU A 47 2.00 -5.12 11.16
CA LEU A 47 1.75 -3.73 10.75
C LEU A 47 0.96 -3.66 9.44
N GLU A 48 1.40 -4.44 8.44
CA GLU A 48 0.73 -4.54 7.13
C GLU A 48 -0.67 -5.14 7.26
N LYS A 49 -0.84 -6.14 8.12
CA LYS A 49 -2.17 -6.70 8.38
C LYS A 49 -3.12 -5.64 8.95
N GLU A 50 -2.67 -4.86 9.93
CA GLU A 50 -3.46 -3.78 10.52
C GLU A 50 -3.85 -2.72 9.46
N LEU A 51 -2.89 -2.32 8.61
CA LEU A 51 -3.15 -1.44 7.47
C LEU A 51 -4.24 -2.02 6.55
N LEU A 52 -4.09 -3.27 6.12
CA LEU A 52 -4.98 -3.96 5.19
C LEU A 52 -6.38 -4.24 5.74
N GLU A 53 -6.53 -4.26 7.07
CA GLU A 53 -7.79 -4.43 7.78
C GLU A 53 -8.48 -3.10 8.11
N SER A 54 -7.86 -1.95 7.79
CA SER A 54 -8.49 -0.65 7.93
C SER A 54 -9.64 -0.45 6.92
N PRO A 55 -10.67 0.37 7.24
CA PRO A 55 -11.84 0.53 6.37
C PRO A 55 -11.52 0.97 4.94
N TYR A 56 -10.58 1.91 4.79
CA TYR A 56 -10.13 2.40 3.49
C TYR A 56 -9.53 1.28 2.63
N PHE A 57 -8.58 0.51 3.17
CA PHE A 57 -7.91 -0.54 2.41
C PHE A 57 -8.79 -1.77 2.16
N ILE A 58 -9.70 -2.11 3.07
CA ILE A 58 -10.73 -3.14 2.82
C ILE A 58 -11.59 -2.73 1.62
N ASN A 59 -12.10 -1.50 1.62
CA ASN A 59 -13.00 -1.00 0.59
C ASN A 59 -12.28 -0.85 -0.75
N LEU A 60 -11.06 -0.32 -0.77
CA LEU A 60 -10.18 -0.24 -1.93
C LEU A 60 -9.97 -1.62 -2.57
N ARG A 61 -9.54 -2.60 -1.77
CA ARG A 61 -9.28 -3.95 -2.27
C ARG A 61 -10.54 -4.67 -2.73
N PHE A 62 -11.68 -4.40 -2.09
CA PHE A 62 -12.97 -4.97 -2.50
C PHE A 62 -13.40 -4.43 -3.87
N ARG A 63 -13.36 -3.12 -4.09
CA ARG A 63 -13.74 -2.49 -5.38
C ARG A 63 -12.87 -2.93 -6.54
N ASN A 64 -11.58 -3.18 -6.28
CA ASN A 64 -10.60 -3.55 -7.31
C ASN A 64 -10.30 -5.04 -7.36
N LEU A 65 -11.07 -5.87 -6.64
CA LEU A 65 -10.93 -7.33 -6.64
C LEU A 65 -9.52 -7.82 -6.25
N ILE A 66 -8.81 -7.06 -5.40
CA ILE A 66 -7.43 -7.36 -5.02
C ILE A 66 -7.41 -8.51 -4.00
N GLU A 67 -6.96 -9.66 -4.47
CA GLU A 67 -6.87 -10.86 -3.65
C GLU A 67 -5.79 -10.76 -2.57
N SER A 68 -6.06 -11.39 -1.43
CA SER A 68 -5.01 -11.73 -0.47
C SER A 68 -4.09 -12.83 -0.99
N LYS A 69 -2.95 -13.08 -0.31
CA LYS A 69 -2.06 -14.22 -0.58
C LYS A 69 -2.77 -15.58 -0.68
N ARG A 70 -3.96 -15.73 -0.06
CA ARG A 70 -4.79 -16.94 -0.08
C ARG A 70 -5.81 -16.97 -1.23
N GLY A 71 -5.73 -16.05 -2.18
CA GLY A 71 -6.65 -15.93 -3.31
C GLY A 71 -8.07 -15.55 -2.90
N ARG A 72 -8.21 -14.64 -1.91
CA ARG A 72 -9.50 -14.19 -1.38
C ARG A 72 -9.60 -12.66 -1.39
N ILE A 73 -10.66 -12.15 -2.00
CA ILE A 73 -11.11 -10.75 -1.90
C ILE A 73 -11.66 -10.52 -0.48
N PRO A 74 -11.39 -9.37 0.17
CA PRO A 74 -11.93 -9.07 1.50
C PRO A 74 -13.46 -9.05 1.51
N ILE A 75 -14.04 -9.26 2.69
CA ILE A 75 -15.50 -9.15 2.88
C ILE A 75 -15.83 -7.69 3.15
N GLN A 76 -16.77 -7.14 2.40
CA GLN A 76 -17.24 -5.76 2.55
C GLN A 76 -18.59 -5.74 3.26
N LYS A 77 -18.76 -4.77 4.16
CA LYS A 77 -20.08 -4.45 4.74
C LYS A 77 -20.88 -3.61 3.74
N ALA A 78 -22.16 -3.90 3.61
CA ALA A 78 -23.10 -3.12 2.82
C ALA A 78 -24.43 -2.99 3.58
N VAL A 79 -25.29 -2.07 3.17
CA VAL A 79 -26.62 -1.87 3.76
C VAL A 79 -27.68 -2.17 2.72
N ILE A 80 -28.60 -3.09 3.02
CA ILE A 80 -29.84 -3.25 2.25
C ILE A 80 -30.85 -2.27 2.82
N THR A 81 -31.60 -1.56 1.97
CA THR A 81 -32.74 -0.75 2.39
C THR A 81 -34.08 -1.46 2.22
N ASN A 82 -35.05 -1.07 3.05
CA ASN A 82 -36.44 -1.52 3.05
C ASN A 82 -36.69 -3.02 3.38
N PRO A 83 -36.44 -3.47 4.62
CA PRO A 83 -35.94 -2.71 5.78
C PRO A 83 -34.41 -2.55 5.79
N SER A 84 -33.91 -1.61 6.60
CA SER A 84 -32.48 -1.34 6.73
C SER A 84 -31.76 -2.46 7.51
N GLU A 85 -30.80 -3.15 6.88
CA GLU A 85 -29.96 -4.15 7.55
C GLU A 85 -28.51 -4.08 7.02
N GLU A 86 -27.53 -4.12 7.92
CA GLU A 86 -26.13 -4.33 7.55
C GLU A 86 -25.91 -5.80 7.15
N ILE A 87 -25.41 -6.01 5.95
CA ILE A 87 -25.08 -7.32 5.40
C ILE A 87 -23.59 -7.43 5.10
N LYS A 88 -23.10 -8.66 5.02
CA LYS A 88 -21.74 -8.98 4.56
C LYS A 88 -21.79 -9.45 3.12
N ILE A 89 -21.04 -8.77 2.27
CA ILE A 89 -20.85 -9.09 0.86
C ILE A 89 -19.47 -9.71 0.66
N LYS A 90 -19.44 -10.80 -0.11
CA LYS A 90 -18.22 -11.45 -0.59
C LYS A 90 -18.30 -11.58 -2.10
N ILE A 91 -17.19 -11.37 -2.79
CA ILE A 91 -17.06 -11.72 -4.21
C ILE A 91 -16.27 -13.04 -4.30
N ASN A 92 -16.76 -14.00 -5.07
CA ASN A 92 -16.04 -15.24 -5.32
C ASN A 92 -15.11 -15.13 -6.54
N LYS A 93 -14.33 -16.17 -6.83
CA LYS A 93 -13.38 -16.17 -7.94
C LYS A 93 -14.01 -16.06 -9.34
N LYS A 94 -15.32 -16.28 -9.45
CA LYS A 94 -16.08 -16.12 -10.70
C LYS A 94 -16.66 -14.71 -10.86
N GLY A 95 -16.39 -13.79 -9.92
CA GLY A 95 -17.00 -12.47 -9.90
C GLY A 95 -18.41 -12.44 -9.31
N GLU A 96 -18.93 -13.56 -8.81
CA GLU A 96 -20.29 -13.62 -8.27
C GLU A 96 -20.35 -12.95 -6.88
N ILE A 97 -21.34 -12.07 -6.71
CA ILE A 97 -21.64 -11.40 -5.44
C ILE A 97 -22.45 -12.35 -4.55
N ILE A 98 -21.89 -12.67 -3.38
CA ILE A 98 -22.50 -13.52 -2.36
C ILE A 98 -22.85 -12.65 -1.16
N ALA A 99 -24.15 -12.50 -0.90
CA ALA A 99 -24.68 -11.83 0.28
C ALA A 99 -25.26 -12.87 1.26
N ARG A 100 -24.91 -12.78 2.55
CA ARG A 100 -25.60 -13.55 3.59
C ARG A 100 -26.65 -12.67 4.27
N VAL A 101 -27.91 -12.89 3.92
CA VAL A 101 -29.07 -12.24 4.54
C VAL A 101 -29.67 -13.18 5.58
N LYS A 102 -29.68 -12.77 6.86
CA LYS A 102 -30.28 -13.57 7.93
C LYS A 102 -31.77 -13.27 8.11
N ASN A 103 -32.18 -12.03 7.82
CA ASN A 103 -33.56 -11.61 7.94
C ASN A 103 -34.42 -12.25 6.84
N THR A 104 -35.36 -13.11 7.24
CA THR A 104 -36.27 -13.83 6.33
C THR A 104 -37.24 -12.90 5.61
N GLU A 105 -37.61 -11.76 6.18
CA GLU A 105 -38.45 -10.75 5.54
C GLU A 105 -37.71 -10.10 4.36
N ILE A 106 -36.47 -9.66 4.58
CA ILE A 106 -35.60 -9.11 3.51
C ILE A 106 -35.37 -10.16 2.44
N PHE A 107 -35.02 -11.40 2.82
CA PHE A 107 -34.82 -12.49 1.86
C PHE A 107 -36.07 -12.72 1.00
N ASN A 108 -37.25 -12.74 1.59
CA ASN A 108 -38.51 -12.89 0.86
C ASN A 108 -38.82 -11.70 -0.06
N LYS A 109 -38.47 -10.47 0.34
CA LYS A 109 -38.61 -9.26 -0.51
C LYS A 109 -37.68 -9.31 -1.73
N ILE A 110 -36.41 -9.67 -1.53
CA ILE A 110 -35.44 -9.89 -2.62
C ILE A 110 -35.95 -10.97 -3.57
N ARG A 111 -36.38 -12.12 -3.04
CA ARG A 111 -36.89 -13.25 -3.85
C ARG A 111 -38.12 -12.87 -4.68
N LYS A 112 -39.01 -12.05 -4.14
CA LYS A 112 -40.21 -11.55 -4.82
C LYS A 112 -39.91 -10.41 -5.80
N LYS A 113 -38.64 -10.03 -6.01
CA LYS A 113 -38.19 -8.88 -6.81
C LYS A 113 -38.90 -7.57 -6.45
N LYS A 114 -39.33 -7.41 -5.20
CA LYS A 114 -40.08 -6.22 -4.73
C LYS A 114 -39.18 -5.02 -4.39
N GLY A 115 -38.04 -4.90 -5.08
CA GLY A 115 -37.10 -3.79 -4.94
C GLY A 115 -36.28 -3.78 -3.65
N GLY A 116 -35.45 -2.74 -3.53
CA GLY A 116 -34.45 -2.53 -2.48
C GLY A 116 -33.11 -2.11 -3.09
N HIS A 117 -32.37 -1.25 -2.41
CA HIS A 117 -31.02 -0.84 -2.84
C HIS A 117 -29.98 -1.45 -1.91
N ILE A 118 -28.83 -1.82 -2.46
CA ILE A 118 -27.65 -2.18 -1.68
C ILE A 118 -26.68 -1.01 -1.76
N TYR A 119 -26.39 -0.41 -0.60
CA TYR A 119 -25.43 0.67 -0.48
C TYR A 119 -24.11 0.13 0.05
N PHE A 120 -23.03 0.43 -0.66
CA PHE A 120 -21.68 0.19 -0.18
C PHE A 120 -21.15 1.48 0.45
N PRO A 121 -20.62 1.44 1.68
CA PRO A 121 -19.94 2.60 2.24
C PRO A 121 -18.71 2.89 1.38
N PHE A 122 -18.56 4.15 0.98
CA PHE A 122 -17.37 4.65 0.34
C PHE A 122 -16.54 5.40 1.38
N TYR A 123 -15.28 4.98 1.57
CA TYR A 123 -14.38 5.63 2.52
C TYR A 123 -13.50 6.65 1.81
N ASN A 124 -13.45 7.86 2.37
CA ASN A 124 -12.50 8.88 1.96
C ASN A 124 -11.05 8.40 2.19
N LEU A 125 -10.11 9.16 1.64
CA LEU A 125 -8.68 8.95 1.89
C LEU A 125 -8.40 8.84 3.40
N PRO A 126 -7.40 8.05 3.80
CA PRO A 126 -7.02 7.94 5.21
C PRO A 126 -6.63 9.28 5.84
N ASP A 127 -6.71 9.35 7.17
CA ASP A 127 -6.24 10.50 7.93
C ASP A 127 -4.73 10.72 7.72
N LYS A 128 -4.33 11.98 7.45
CA LYS A 128 -2.92 12.39 7.32
C LYS A 128 -2.11 12.13 8.60
N ASN A 129 -2.76 11.99 9.75
CA ASN A 129 -2.16 11.65 11.04
C ASN A 129 -2.30 10.16 11.39
N ASN A 130 -2.18 9.27 10.41
CA ASN A 130 -2.24 7.82 10.63
C ASN A 130 -0.84 7.21 10.82
N VAL A 131 -0.55 6.76 12.05
CA VAL A 131 0.72 6.13 12.43
C VAL A 131 1.02 4.87 11.62
N ILE A 132 0.01 4.03 11.38
CA ILE A 132 0.18 2.77 10.64
C ILE A 132 0.59 3.03 9.20
N ILE A 133 -0.04 4.00 8.55
CA ILE A 133 0.34 4.43 7.19
C ILE A 133 1.74 5.02 7.20
N SER A 134 2.03 5.95 8.10
CA SER A 134 3.36 6.59 8.16
C SER A 134 4.48 5.55 8.31
N ARG A 135 4.33 4.61 9.24
CA ARG A 135 5.32 3.54 9.47
C ARG A 135 5.42 2.59 8.28
N PHE A 136 4.30 2.30 7.62
CA PHE A 136 4.28 1.50 6.39
C PHE A 136 5.05 2.17 5.25
N ILE A 137 4.85 3.47 5.03
CA ILE A 137 5.59 4.23 4.01
C ILE A 137 7.08 4.31 4.37
N GLY A 138 7.42 4.55 5.64
CA GLY A 138 8.81 4.53 6.12
C GLY A 138 9.50 3.17 5.93
N LYS A 139 8.78 2.06 6.16
CA LYS A 139 9.24 0.69 5.87
C LYS A 139 9.60 0.55 4.39
N ILE A 140 8.69 0.91 3.49
CA ILE A 140 8.92 0.85 2.04
C ILE A 140 10.17 1.65 1.66
N GLY A 141 10.34 2.85 2.22
CA GLY A 141 11.51 3.71 1.93
C GLY A 141 12.84 3.05 2.32
N LEU A 142 12.92 2.49 3.53
CA LEU A 142 14.12 1.80 4.01
C LEU A 142 14.43 0.54 3.16
N GLU A 143 13.39 -0.21 2.79
CA GLU A 143 13.52 -1.41 1.97
C GLU A 143 13.93 -1.10 0.53
N GLU A 144 13.35 -0.07 -0.08
CA GLU A 144 13.72 0.37 -1.42
C GLU A 144 15.17 0.89 -1.45
N LEU A 145 15.57 1.70 -0.46
CA LEU A 145 16.96 2.15 -0.36
C LEU A 145 17.92 0.97 -0.25
N ALA A 146 17.62 -0.03 0.58
CA ALA A 146 18.42 -1.25 0.67
C ALA A 146 18.45 -2.02 -0.67
N LYS A 147 17.32 -2.09 -1.38
CA LYS A 147 17.21 -2.74 -2.69
C LYS A 147 18.11 -2.06 -3.73
N THR A 148 18.19 -0.73 -3.75
CA THR A 148 19.07 -0.01 -4.69
C THR A 148 20.56 -0.34 -4.48
N LEU A 149 20.96 -0.66 -3.25
CA LEU A 149 22.34 -0.93 -2.87
C LEU A 149 22.69 -2.42 -2.85
N ILE A 150 21.74 -3.31 -3.14
CA ILE A 150 21.89 -4.74 -2.87
C ILE A 150 23.02 -5.43 -3.64
N LYS A 151 23.40 -4.88 -4.80
CA LYS A 151 24.51 -5.38 -5.63
C LYS A 151 25.88 -5.12 -4.97
N SER A 152 25.97 -4.17 -4.03
CA SER A 152 27.20 -3.84 -3.31
C SER A 152 27.08 -4.15 -1.83
N LYS A 153 27.69 -5.26 -1.41
CA LYS A 153 27.75 -5.65 0.01
C LYS A 153 28.37 -4.56 0.89
N LYS A 154 29.35 -3.81 0.36
CA LYS A 154 29.99 -2.70 1.06
C LYS A 154 28.99 -1.56 1.35
N LEU A 155 28.31 -1.07 0.31
CA LEU A 155 27.35 0.03 0.45
C LEU A 155 26.15 -0.38 1.32
N LEU A 156 25.68 -1.62 1.19
CA LEU A 156 24.62 -2.13 2.05
C LEU A 156 25.07 -2.18 3.52
N LEU A 157 26.31 -2.59 3.80
CA LEU A 157 26.85 -2.57 5.16
C LEU A 157 26.99 -1.15 5.70
N GLU A 158 27.43 -0.20 4.88
CA GLU A 158 27.48 1.23 5.22
C GLU A 158 26.08 1.77 5.55
N LEU A 159 25.06 1.44 4.75
CA LEU A 159 23.67 1.79 5.04
C LEU A 159 23.23 1.27 6.41
N VAL A 160 23.49 0.00 6.71
CA VAL A 160 23.09 -0.63 7.99
C VAL A 160 23.80 0.02 9.17
N LYS A 161 25.11 0.29 9.04
CA LYS A 161 25.91 0.87 10.11
C LYS A 161 25.60 2.36 10.33
N GLY A 162 25.32 3.10 9.26
CA GLY A 162 24.99 4.52 9.29
C GLY A 162 23.90 4.87 10.29
N GLU A 163 24.07 6.01 10.94
CA GLU A 163 23.19 6.52 11.99
C GLU A 163 22.11 7.46 11.47
N GLU A 164 22.29 7.98 10.26
CA GLU A 164 21.46 9.00 9.61
C GLU A 164 19.99 8.56 9.54
N LEU A 165 19.74 7.26 9.35
CA LEU A 165 18.41 6.67 9.25
C LEU A 165 17.95 5.98 10.55
N ASN A 166 18.72 6.03 11.64
CA ASN A 166 18.35 5.36 12.90
C ASN A 166 17.04 5.91 13.47
N ARG A 167 16.80 7.22 13.34
CA ARG A 167 15.54 7.83 13.79
C ARG A 167 14.35 7.22 13.08
N LEU A 168 14.41 7.10 11.74
CA LEU A 168 13.36 6.47 10.95
C LEU A 168 13.25 4.96 11.23
N ARG A 169 14.37 4.24 11.35
CA ARG A 169 14.35 2.80 11.70
C ARG A 169 13.66 2.56 13.02
N ASN A 170 13.99 3.36 14.03
CA ASN A 170 13.41 3.25 15.36
C ASN A 170 11.91 3.58 15.32
N TYR A 171 11.54 4.64 14.60
CA TYR A 171 10.14 4.99 14.32
C TYR A 171 9.36 3.82 13.70
N VAL A 172 9.88 3.29 12.60
CA VAL A 172 9.24 2.23 11.82
C VAL A 172 9.20 0.92 12.60
N ARG A 173 10.21 0.58 13.40
CA ARG A 173 10.32 -0.75 14.04
C ARG A 173 9.83 -0.81 15.49
N TYR A 174 10.01 0.24 16.28
CA TYR A 174 9.87 0.20 17.74
C TYR A 174 8.92 1.26 18.31
N ASP A 175 8.63 2.33 17.56
CA ASP A 175 7.93 3.47 18.14
C ASP A 175 6.44 3.17 18.39
N GLU A 176 6.08 3.24 19.67
CA GLU A 176 4.73 3.09 20.23
C GLU A 176 4.26 4.39 20.89
N THR A 177 4.99 5.51 20.74
CA THR A 177 4.69 6.80 21.40
C THR A 177 3.44 7.48 20.86
N GLY A 178 2.89 7.01 19.74
CA GLY A 178 1.71 7.57 19.08
C GLY A 178 1.99 8.82 18.23
N HIS A 179 3.22 9.33 18.23
CA HIS A 179 3.60 10.46 17.35
C HIS A 179 3.67 9.99 15.89
N VAL A 180 3.16 10.81 14.98
CA VAL A 180 3.19 10.52 13.55
C VAL A 180 4.42 11.14 12.93
N TRP A 181 5.22 10.35 12.22
CA TRP A 181 6.20 10.90 11.30
C TRP A 181 5.43 11.47 10.10
N PRO A 182 5.48 12.79 9.85
CA PRO A 182 4.58 13.42 8.90
C PRO A 182 4.82 12.87 7.50
N TYR A 183 3.72 12.69 6.77
CA TYR A 183 3.74 12.32 5.37
C TYR A 183 2.74 13.19 4.60
N HIS A 184 3.07 13.50 3.36
CA HIS A 184 2.18 14.18 2.43
C HIS A 184 1.23 13.16 1.79
N LEU A 185 -0.03 13.54 1.57
CA LEU A 185 -1.09 12.69 1.05
C LEU A 185 -1.90 13.45 -0.01
N ARG A 186 -2.00 12.90 -1.22
CA ARG A 186 -2.87 13.43 -2.28
C ARG A 186 -3.29 12.35 -3.29
N ARG A 187 -4.35 12.62 -4.05
CA ARG A 187 -4.71 11.84 -5.24
C ARG A 187 -4.00 12.43 -6.46
N ILE A 188 -3.36 11.57 -7.27
CA ILE A 188 -2.62 11.98 -8.49
C ILE A 188 -3.22 11.42 -9.79
N TYR A 189 -4.12 10.45 -9.70
CA TYR A 189 -4.95 9.96 -10.80
C TYR A 189 -6.12 9.12 -10.26
N ASP A 190 -7.08 8.76 -11.11
CA ASP A 190 -8.23 7.93 -10.70
C ASP A 190 -7.85 6.48 -10.42
N GLU A 191 -8.59 5.83 -9.52
CA GLU A 191 -8.40 4.43 -9.14
C GLU A 191 -8.43 3.48 -10.35
N GLU A 192 -9.17 3.86 -11.40
CA GLU A 192 -9.33 3.12 -12.64
C GLU A 192 -8.26 3.45 -13.70
N LYS A 193 -7.28 4.31 -13.40
CA LYS A 193 -6.23 4.68 -14.37
C LYS A 193 -5.54 3.43 -14.90
N THR A 194 -5.67 3.22 -16.20
CA THR A 194 -4.90 2.25 -16.96
C THR A 194 -3.64 2.92 -17.51
N SER A 195 -2.51 2.23 -17.40
CA SER A 195 -1.26 2.63 -18.05
C SER A 195 -1.01 1.74 -19.26
N ILE A 196 -0.47 2.34 -20.33
CA ILE A 196 0.04 1.60 -21.49
C ILE A 196 1.54 1.42 -21.27
N ILE A 197 1.97 0.21 -20.91
CA ILE A 197 3.39 -0.12 -20.78
C ILE A 197 3.69 -1.30 -21.71
N ASN A 198 4.76 -1.19 -22.50
CA ASN A 198 5.20 -2.21 -23.47
C ASN A 198 4.16 -2.55 -24.57
N ASN A 199 3.45 -1.56 -25.12
CA ASN A 199 2.45 -1.74 -26.19
C ASN A 199 1.30 -2.73 -25.86
N ALA A 200 1.11 -3.07 -24.58
CA ALA A 200 -0.04 -3.84 -24.11
C ALA A 200 -1.09 -2.88 -23.54
N PRO A 201 -2.26 -2.70 -24.20
CA PRO A 201 -3.32 -1.87 -23.65
C PRO A 201 -3.90 -2.47 -22.35
N ASN A 202 -4.43 -1.61 -21.49
CA ASN A 202 -5.33 -1.92 -20.36
C ASN A 202 -4.72 -2.65 -19.15
N GLN A 203 -3.57 -2.20 -18.64
CA GLN A 203 -3.11 -2.65 -17.32
C GLN A 203 -3.32 -1.57 -16.26
N GLN A 204 -4.02 -1.92 -15.18
CA GLN A 204 -4.27 -1.02 -14.05
C GLN A 204 -2.97 -0.88 -13.25
N THR A 205 -2.60 0.37 -12.92
CA THR A 205 -1.45 0.63 -12.04
C THR A 205 -1.87 0.40 -10.61
N LEU A 206 -1.41 -0.70 -9.99
CA LEU A 206 -1.80 -1.03 -8.61
C LEU A 206 -0.99 -0.23 -7.61
N HIS A 207 0.32 -0.16 -7.85
CA HIS A 207 1.21 0.67 -7.07
C HIS A 207 2.46 1.02 -7.87
N GLU A 208 3.08 2.11 -7.45
CA GLU A 208 4.34 2.60 -7.98
C GLU A 208 5.06 3.37 -6.88
N TYR A 209 6.37 3.47 -6.98
CA TYR A 209 7.14 4.16 -5.97
C TYR A 209 8.51 4.59 -6.50
N ARG A 210 9.15 5.54 -5.83
CA ARG A 210 10.54 5.92 -6.06
C ARG A 210 11.16 6.61 -4.85
N LEU A 211 12.48 6.58 -4.80
CA LEU A 211 13.25 7.53 -4.00
C LEU A 211 13.37 8.86 -4.76
N LEU A 212 13.15 9.96 -4.05
CA LEU A 212 13.33 11.32 -4.54
C LEU A 212 14.42 11.99 -3.71
N ILE A 213 15.42 12.55 -4.39
CA ILE A 213 16.44 13.41 -3.77
C ILE A 213 16.17 14.82 -4.27
N THR A 214 15.94 15.76 -3.35
CA THR A 214 15.75 17.18 -3.69
C THR A 214 17.09 17.88 -3.91
N ASP A 215 17.07 19.09 -4.46
CA ASP A 215 18.26 19.93 -4.64
C ASP A 215 18.95 20.26 -3.31
N GLU A 216 18.18 20.30 -2.21
CA GLU A 216 18.67 20.48 -0.84
C GLU A 216 19.22 19.18 -0.23
N LYS A 217 19.37 18.12 -1.03
CA LYS A 217 19.88 16.80 -0.66
C LYS A 217 19.05 16.10 0.41
N GLU A 218 17.76 16.37 0.44
CA GLU A 218 16.83 15.62 1.28
C GLU A 218 16.34 14.38 0.54
N LEU A 219 16.29 13.26 1.26
CA LEU A 219 15.82 11.98 0.73
C LEU A 219 14.37 11.73 1.14
N PHE A 220 13.52 11.53 0.15
CA PHE A 220 12.11 11.17 0.32
C PHE A 220 11.82 9.82 -0.31
N ILE A 221 10.87 9.10 0.28
CA ILE A 221 10.18 7.99 -0.37
C ILE A 221 8.82 8.48 -0.85
N VAL A 222 8.52 8.28 -2.14
CA VAL A 222 7.24 8.59 -2.77
C VAL A 222 6.61 7.27 -3.21
N VAL A 223 5.40 6.98 -2.73
CA VAL A 223 4.65 5.75 -3.03
C VAL A 223 3.26 6.14 -3.49
N ALA A 224 2.80 5.61 -4.60
CA ALA A 224 1.39 5.65 -4.95
C ALA A 224 0.76 4.26 -4.88
N ILE A 225 -0.41 4.18 -4.26
CA ILE A 225 -1.25 2.97 -4.22
C ILE A 225 -2.60 3.34 -4.83
N MET A 226 -2.90 2.74 -5.97
CA MET A 226 -4.14 2.95 -6.73
C MET A 226 -4.41 4.43 -7.02
N GLY A 227 -3.37 5.26 -7.19
CA GLY A 227 -3.48 6.71 -7.45
C GLY A 227 -3.51 7.62 -6.22
N VAL A 228 -3.39 7.09 -5.00
CA VAL A 228 -3.09 7.90 -3.82
C VAL A 228 -1.59 7.95 -3.64
N GLU A 229 -1.00 9.13 -3.75
CA GLU A 229 0.40 9.39 -3.46
C GLU A 229 0.60 9.69 -1.98
N TYR A 230 1.60 9.03 -1.40
CA TYR A 230 2.16 9.22 -0.08
C TYR A 230 3.63 9.62 -0.24
N CYS A 231 4.05 10.68 0.44
CA CYS A 231 5.47 11.08 0.45
C CYS A 231 5.95 11.30 1.88
N LEU A 232 7.09 10.69 2.23
CA LEU A 232 7.68 10.77 3.57
C LEU A 232 9.17 11.10 3.45
N ASN A 233 9.63 12.07 4.24
CA ASN A 233 11.05 12.41 4.36
C ASN A 233 11.74 11.35 5.20
N MET A 234 12.79 10.73 4.66
CA MET A 234 13.46 9.61 5.31
C MET A 234 14.48 10.04 6.37
N GLY A 235 15.01 11.27 6.30
CA GLY A 235 16.04 11.77 7.20
C GLY A 235 15.48 12.50 8.42
N ARG A 236 14.33 13.17 8.29
CA ARG A 236 13.70 13.96 9.36
C ARG A 236 12.19 14.03 9.23
N PRO A 237 11.43 14.27 10.32
CA PRO A 237 9.99 14.45 10.28
C PRO A 237 9.60 15.85 9.75
N ASP A 238 10.00 16.19 8.53
CA ASP A 238 9.72 17.49 7.88
C ASP A 238 9.38 17.32 6.39
N LEU A 239 8.37 18.06 5.93
CA LEU A 239 7.87 17.99 4.55
C LEU A 239 8.20 19.25 3.72
N SER A 240 8.88 20.24 4.31
CA SER A 240 9.13 21.52 3.65
C SER A 240 9.81 21.37 2.28
N GLY A 241 10.84 20.52 2.18
CA GLY A 241 11.54 20.24 0.93
C GLY A 241 10.66 19.61 -0.15
N TYR A 242 9.75 18.70 0.23
CA TYR A 242 8.84 18.10 -0.73
C TYR A 242 7.79 19.10 -1.24
N LEU A 243 7.25 19.92 -0.35
CA LEU A 243 6.29 20.97 -0.74
C LEU A 243 6.93 22.01 -1.66
N LYS A 244 8.20 22.36 -1.41
CA LYS A 244 8.99 23.21 -2.30
C LYS A 244 9.18 22.54 -3.67
N TRP A 245 9.62 21.29 -3.68
CA TRP A 245 9.81 20.52 -4.92
C TRP A 245 8.51 20.48 -5.75
N LEU A 246 7.37 20.19 -5.12
CA LEU A 246 6.07 20.20 -5.80
C LEU A 246 5.76 21.56 -6.44
N LYS A 247 5.97 22.66 -5.71
CA LYS A 247 5.72 24.01 -6.23
C LYS A 247 6.58 24.32 -7.45
N GLU A 248 7.85 23.90 -7.44
CA GLU A 248 8.80 24.10 -8.55
C GLU A 248 8.47 23.23 -9.76
N HIS A 249 7.74 22.13 -9.56
CA HIS A 249 7.35 21.17 -10.61
C HIS A 249 5.85 21.23 -10.93
N ASN A 250 5.22 22.40 -10.80
CA ASN A 250 3.79 22.63 -11.14
C ASN A 250 2.80 21.68 -10.45
N ASN A 251 3.15 21.19 -9.26
CA ASN A 251 2.44 20.14 -8.52
C ASN A 251 2.36 18.79 -9.24
N ASP A 252 3.23 18.52 -10.20
CA ASP A 252 3.30 17.19 -10.81
C ASP A 252 3.77 16.13 -9.82
N SER A 253 3.43 14.87 -10.08
CA SER A 253 3.95 13.76 -9.28
C SER A 253 5.39 13.45 -9.66
N PRO A 254 6.28 13.17 -8.68
CA PRO A 254 7.55 12.51 -8.95
C PRO A 254 7.38 11.16 -9.65
N LEU A 255 6.18 10.57 -9.62
CA LEU A 255 5.84 9.28 -10.23
C LEU A 255 5.25 9.41 -11.64
N ASP A 256 5.18 10.62 -12.20
CA ASP A 256 4.72 10.81 -13.59
C ASP A 256 5.64 10.10 -14.61
N ASP A 257 5.09 9.64 -15.74
CA ASP A 257 5.75 8.83 -16.78
C ASP A 257 6.96 9.54 -17.40
N LYS A 258 6.99 10.87 -17.31
CA LYS A 258 8.13 11.70 -17.71
C LYS A 258 9.37 11.48 -16.86
N TYR A 259 9.26 10.74 -15.76
CA TYR A 259 10.36 10.36 -14.90
C TYR A 259 10.49 8.83 -14.81
N GLU A 260 11.72 8.30 -14.71
CA GLU A 260 11.93 6.87 -14.45
C GLU A 260 11.32 6.46 -13.09
N ARG A 261 10.53 5.37 -13.07
CA ARG A 261 9.81 4.87 -11.88
C ARG A 261 9.71 3.35 -11.82
N ASN A 262 9.49 2.81 -10.62
CA ASN A 262 9.15 1.41 -10.39
C ASN A 262 7.62 1.24 -10.27
N ALA A 263 7.00 0.30 -10.99
CA ALA A 263 5.56 0.05 -10.93
C ALA A 263 5.20 -1.44 -11.13
N ASP A 264 4.17 -1.93 -10.42
CA ASP A 264 3.51 -3.21 -10.71
C ASP A 264 2.11 -2.98 -11.28
N LEU A 265 1.78 -3.81 -12.26
CA LEU A 265 0.57 -3.70 -13.06
C LEU A 265 -0.31 -4.95 -12.94
N MET A 266 -1.62 -4.76 -13.00
CA MET A 266 -2.59 -5.86 -13.08
C MET A 266 -3.33 -5.81 -14.41
N LYS A 267 -3.40 -6.95 -15.11
CA LYS A 267 -4.36 -7.12 -16.21
C LYS A 267 -5.77 -7.04 -15.63
N ASN A 268 -6.56 -6.09 -16.11
CA ASN A 268 -7.94 -5.93 -15.66
C ASN A 268 -8.71 -7.21 -16.03
N PRO A 269 -9.32 -7.93 -15.08
CA PRO A 269 -10.26 -8.97 -15.46
C PRO A 269 -11.49 -8.27 -16.05
N ASP A 270 -11.81 -8.55 -17.32
CA ASP A 270 -13.04 -8.09 -17.97
C ASP A 270 -14.24 -8.67 -17.19
N ILE A 271 -14.74 -7.93 -16.19
CA ILE A 271 -15.87 -8.36 -15.34
C ILE A 271 -17.06 -7.38 -15.46
N PHE A 272 -16.87 -6.23 -16.11
CA PHE A 272 -17.93 -5.24 -16.34
C PHE A 272 -18.10 -4.86 -17.83
N LYS A 273 -17.74 -5.76 -18.75
CA LYS A 273 -18.19 -5.68 -20.14
C LYS A 273 -19.32 -6.68 -20.35
N ASP A 274 -20.53 -6.17 -20.10
CA ASP A 274 -21.80 -6.39 -20.79
C ASP A 274 -22.97 -6.12 -19.84
#